data_AF-A0A5P9XUH0-F1
#
_entry.id   AF-A0A5P9XUH0-F1
#
_cell.length_a   1.000
_cell.length_b   1.000
_cell.length_c   1.000
_cell.angle_alpha   90.00
_cell.angle_beta   90.00
_cell.angle_gamma   90.00
#
_symmetry.space_group_name_H-M   'P 1'
#
loop_
_entity.id
_entity.type
_entity.pdbx_description
1 polymer ?
#
loop_
_entity_poly.entity_id
_entity_poly.type
_entity_poly.pdbx_seq_one_letter_code
_entity_poly.pdbx_strand_id
1 'polypeptide(L)'
;MEMQNRDRTTPDVHKPTKKHQSATGLDVQSVLNIQQNPMVLIDDHYRIIAANRAYQEAYGVQSDEVIGRCCHEISHHSPVPCHMRGEDCPHQAVFTTGEAHDVRHIHYDHQNHAEHVRIRGHAIKDQEGNTYLGEEIIRLPHQEEDITCGDMRMVGRSPAFMKCLNHIEMAGRTDASILLYGESGVGKELAASALHQFSARASEAFITVDCTSLPETLFESEILGHERGAFTGCLGRKRGLYEMADRGTLFLDEVGELPLSMQAKLLRVLETGTFRRLGGSEELCSKVVYGRVTTGLNEVAYCCYKGFPTQRAT
;
A
#
# COMPACT_ATOMS: atom_id res chain seq x y z
N MET A 1 68.19 48.25 -28.31
CA MET A 1 66.99 47.55 -28.82
C MET A 1 67.06 46.12 -28.31
N GLU A 2 66.19 45.56 -27.50
CA GLU A 2 64.99 45.94 -26.72
C GLU A 2 64.78 44.70 -25.80
N MET A 3 64.87 44.84 -24.47
CA MET A 3 63.76 44.88 -23.51
C MET A 3 62.65 43.82 -23.67
N GLN A 4 62.55 42.98 -22.63
CA GLN A 4 61.35 42.50 -21.92
C GLN A 4 60.35 41.60 -22.69
N ASN A 5 60.04 40.41 -22.15
CA ASN A 5 59.02 40.29 -21.12
C ASN A 5 58.97 38.90 -20.46
N ARG A 6 58.61 38.92 -19.17
CA ARG A 6 58.24 37.74 -18.36
C ARG A 6 56.88 37.24 -18.84
N ASP A 7 56.68 35.92 -18.84
CA ASP A 7 55.37 35.41 -18.45
C ASP A 7 55.48 34.15 -17.59
N ARG A 8 54.71 34.17 -16.51
CA ARG A 8 54.59 33.13 -15.50
C ARG A 8 53.45 32.23 -15.94
N THR A 9 53.74 30.99 -16.34
CA THR A 9 52.71 29.95 -16.44
C THR A 9 52.85 28.98 -15.27
N THR A 10 51.70 28.78 -14.64
CA THR A 10 51.40 28.10 -13.39
C THR A 10 51.81 26.62 -13.37
N PRO A 11 52.15 26.04 -12.20
CA PRO A 11 52.32 24.60 -12.08
C PRO A 11 50.95 23.90 -12.21
N ASP A 12 50.90 22.96 -13.15
CA ASP A 12 49.78 22.06 -13.41
C ASP A 12 49.48 21.23 -12.16
N VAL A 13 48.32 21.47 -11.55
CA VAL A 13 47.80 20.71 -10.42
C VAL A 13 47.31 19.38 -10.97
N HIS A 14 48.22 18.40 -11.01
CA HIS A 14 47.90 17.01 -11.27
C HIS A 14 46.93 16.52 -10.18
N LYS A 15 45.63 16.48 -10.51
CA LYS A 15 44.58 15.84 -9.70
C LYS A 15 44.95 14.37 -9.49
N PRO A 16 45.06 13.87 -8.25
CA PRO A 16 45.20 12.45 -8.02
C PRO A 16 43.83 11.78 -8.22
N THR A 17 43.64 11.10 -9.35
CA THR A 17 42.55 10.13 -9.54
C THR A 17 42.83 8.90 -8.71
N LYS A 18 42.50 8.94 -7.42
CA LYS A 18 42.46 7.73 -6.59
C LYS A 18 41.20 6.94 -6.93
N LYS A 19 41.36 5.94 -7.79
CA LYS A 19 40.42 4.81 -7.89
C LYS A 19 40.27 4.20 -6.50
N HIS A 20 39.10 4.35 -5.89
CA HIS A 20 38.74 3.59 -4.70
C HIS A 20 38.67 2.10 -5.07
N GLN A 21 39.64 1.33 -4.58
CA GLN A 21 39.59 -0.13 -4.55
C GLN A 21 39.44 -0.53 -3.08
N SER A 22 38.36 -1.22 -2.70
CA SER A 22 38.25 -1.90 -1.40
C SER A 22 37.59 -3.29 -1.47
N ALA A 23 38.43 -4.28 -1.12
CA ALA A 23 38.25 -5.60 -0.49
C ALA A 23 37.15 -6.62 -0.87
N THR A 24 36.08 -6.26 -1.58
CA THR A 24 35.21 -7.21 -2.32
C THR A 24 34.78 -6.46 -3.56
N GLY A 25 35.48 -6.66 -4.68
CA GLY A 25 35.32 -5.87 -5.92
C GLY A 25 34.00 -6.15 -6.65
N LEU A 26 32.88 -6.03 -5.96
CA LEU A 26 31.54 -6.07 -6.52
C LEU A 26 31.24 -4.69 -7.09
N ASP A 27 31.00 -4.67 -8.40
CA ASP A 27 30.49 -3.50 -9.07
C ASP A 27 29.03 -3.25 -8.64
N VAL A 28 28.79 -2.13 -7.96
CA VAL A 28 27.45 -1.73 -7.47
C VAL A 28 26.44 -1.73 -8.62
N GLN A 29 26.85 -1.29 -9.80
CA GLN A 29 25.99 -1.23 -10.96
C GLN A 29 25.53 -2.63 -11.41
N SER A 30 26.45 -3.60 -11.42
CA SER A 30 26.14 -5.00 -11.71
C SER A 30 25.14 -5.61 -10.73
N VAL A 31 25.20 -5.26 -9.44
CA VAL A 31 24.25 -5.73 -8.42
C VAL A 31 22.86 -5.11 -8.63
N LEU A 32 22.79 -3.80 -8.85
CA LEU A 32 21.51 -3.10 -9.07
C LEU A 32 20.80 -3.56 -10.36
N ASN A 33 21.57 -3.92 -11.40
CA ASN A 33 21.04 -4.42 -12.67
C ASN A 33 20.42 -5.83 -12.59
N ILE A 34 20.56 -6.54 -11.47
CA ILE A 34 19.84 -7.81 -11.23
C ILE A 34 18.34 -7.55 -11.06
N GLN A 35 17.96 -6.38 -10.53
CA GLN A 35 16.56 -6.02 -10.33
C GLN A 35 15.90 -5.67 -11.65
N GLN A 36 14.71 -6.23 -11.86
CA GLN A 36 13.89 -5.95 -13.05
C GLN A 36 13.17 -4.59 -12.94
N ASN A 37 12.81 -4.20 -11.73
CA ASN A 37 12.18 -2.91 -11.48
C ASN A 37 13.22 -1.77 -11.50
N PRO A 38 12.82 -0.55 -11.89
CA PRO A 38 13.65 0.64 -11.70
C PRO A 38 14.17 0.73 -10.26
N MET A 39 15.49 0.89 -10.11
CA MET A 39 16.12 0.96 -8.81
C MET A 39 17.24 2.00 -8.78
N VAL A 40 17.30 2.78 -7.70
CA VAL A 40 18.38 3.72 -7.42
C VAL A 40 18.99 3.46 -6.05
N LEU A 41 20.25 3.85 -5.88
CA LEU A 41 20.94 3.85 -4.60
C LEU A 41 21.15 5.30 -4.16
N ILE A 42 20.75 5.64 -2.93
CA ILE A 42 20.72 7.02 -2.42
C ILE A 42 21.53 7.13 -1.12
N ASP A 43 22.39 8.14 -0.99
CA ASP A 43 23.20 8.40 0.21
C ASP A 43 22.43 9.14 1.32
N ASP A 44 23.05 9.39 2.47
CA ASP A 44 22.47 10.09 3.62
C ASP A 44 22.14 11.58 3.36
N HIS A 45 22.62 12.12 2.25
CA HIS A 45 22.36 13.48 1.78
C HIS A 45 21.32 13.54 0.63
N TYR A 46 20.51 12.49 0.48
CA TYR A 46 19.46 12.35 -0.54
C TYR A 46 19.99 12.26 -1.98
N ARG A 47 21.30 12.11 -2.19
CA ARG A 47 21.89 12.08 -3.53
C ARG A 47 21.84 10.68 -4.11
N ILE A 48 21.41 10.58 -5.36
CA ILE A 48 21.47 9.34 -6.12
C ILE A 48 22.94 9.04 -6.43
N ILE A 49 23.47 7.92 -5.98
CA ILE A 49 24.85 7.50 -6.23
C ILE A 49 24.97 6.41 -7.31
N ALA A 50 23.88 5.70 -7.59
CA ALA A 50 23.78 4.74 -8.69
C ALA A 50 22.33 4.55 -9.12
N ALA A 51 22.12 4.20 -10.39
CA ALA A 51 20.80 3.96 -10.97
C ALA A 51 20.88 2.78 -11.95
N ASN A 52 20.02 1.78 -11.79
CA ASN A 52 20.04 0.60 -12.67
C ASN A 52 19.56 0.91 -14.09
N ARG A 53 19.76 -0.04 -14.99
CA ARG A 53 19.33 0.08 -16.39
C ARG A 53 17.81 0.25 -16.53
N ALA A 54 17.03 -0.48 -15.72
CA ALA A 54 15.57 -0.37 -15.74
C ALA A 54 15.10 1.06 -15.38
N TYR A 55 15.78 1.73 -14.46
CA TYR A 55 15.51 3.12 -14.11
C TYR A 55 15.81 4.08 -15.27
N GLN A 56 16.98 3.94 -15.90
CA GLN A 56 17.37 4.75 -17.06
C GLN A 56 16.36 4.60 -18.20
N GLU A 57 15.95 3.36 -18.51
CA GLU A 57 14.94 3.08 -19.53
C GLU A 57 13.55 3.61 -19.16
N ALA A 58 13.15 3.45 -17.89
CA ALA A 58 11.83 3.85 -17.42
C ALA A 58 11.61 5.38 -17.44
N TYR A 59 12.65 6.13 -17.09
CA TYR A 59 12.62 7.59 -16.95
C TYR A 59 13.36 8.31 -18.09
N GLY A 60 13.84 7.59 -19.11
CA GLY A 60 14.47 8.19 -20.29
C GLY A 60 15.72 9.04 -19.97
N VAL A 61 16.46 8.69 -18.91
CA VAL A 61 17.63 9.43 -18.42
C VAL A 61 18.89 8.59 -18.50
N GLN A 62 20.04 9.23 -18.76
CA GLN A 62 21.34 8.59 -18.60
C GLN A 62 21.80 8.61 -17.13
N SER A 63 22.71 7.69 -16.76
CA SER A 63 23.21 7.60 -15.38
C SER A 63 23.88 8.88 -14.89
N ASP A 64 24.65 9.56 -15.75
CA ASP A 64 25.37 10.79 -15.45
C ASP A 64 24.44 11.99 -15.24
N GLU A 65 23.22 11.94 -15.75
CA GLU A 65 22.20 12.99 -15.55
C GLU A 65 21.56 12.95 -14.16
N VAL A 66 21.59 11.79 -13.49
CA VAL A 66 20.95 11.57 -12.19
C VAL A 66 21.95 11.40 -11.05
N ILE A 67 23.13 10.84 -11.32
CA ILE A 67 24.15 10.63 -10.28
C ILE A 67 24.60 11.97 -9.70
N GLY A 68 24.60 12.07 -8.37
CA GLY A 68 24.98 13.25 -7.59
C GLY A 68 23.84 14.25 -7.36
N ARG A 69 22.69 14.09 -8.02
CA ARG A 69 21.48 14.92 -7.81
C ARG A 69 20.60 14.34 -6.73
N CYS A 70 19.79 15.19 -6.09
CA CYS A 70 18.92 14.74 -5.02
C CYS A 70 17.68 14.03 -5.57
N CYS A 71 17.22 12.97 -4.89
CA CYS A 71 16.01 12.23 -5.28
C CYS A 71 14.77 13.13 -5.34
N HIS A 72 14.64 14.10 -4.44
CA HIS A 72 13.52 15.05 -4.45
C HIS A 72 13.54 16.03 -5.63
N GLU A 73 14.71 16.32 -6.20
CA GLU A 73 14.83 17.17 -7.39
C GLU A 73 14.44 16.42 -8.65
N ILE A 74 14.80 15.14 -8.73
CA ILE A 74 14.56 14.27 -9.88
C ILE A 74 13.14 13.70 -9.84
N SER A 75 12.83 12.95 -8.79
CA SER A 75 11.60 12.16 -8.72
C SER A 75 10.38 13.02 -8.41
N HIS A 76 10.54 14.13 -7.68
CA HIS A 76 9.44 14.94 -7.15
C HIS A 76 9.40 16.38 -7.66
N HIS A 77 10.39 16.79 -8.47
CA HIS A 77 10.57 18.17 -8.94
C HIS A 77 10.46 19.21 -7.81
N SER A 78 11.03 18.86 -6.64
CA SER A 78 10.93 19.63 -5.41
C SER A 78 12.32 20.08 -4.93
N PRO A 79 12.45 21.32 -4.41
CA PRO A 79 13.71 21.80 -3.83
C PRO A 79 13.98 21.24 -2.44
N VAL A 80 13.03 20.53 -1.82
CA VAL A 80 13.16 19.98 -0.46
C VAL A 80 12.73 18.51 -0.42
N PRO A 81 13.29 17.71 0.51
CA PRO A 81 12.86 16.33 0.73
C PRO A 81 11.37 16.17 1.02
N CYS A 82 10.80 15.03 0.64
CA CYS A 82 9.36 14.76 0.68
C CYS A 82 8.77 14.88 2.10
N HIS A 83 9.53 14.46 3.12
CA HIS A 83 9.08 14.55 4.52
C HIS A 83 8.89 15.99 5.01
N MET A 84 9.63 16.96 4.46
CA MET A 84 9.46 18.38 4.79
C MET A 84 8.13 18.94 4.26
N ARG A 85 7.45 18.19 3.37
CA ARG A 85 6.12 18.50 2.84
C ARG A 85 5.02 17.66 3.49
N GLY A 86 5.35 16.89 4.53
CA GLY A 86 4.43 16.00 5.23
C GLY A 86 4.17 14.68 4.50
N GLU A 87 5.00 14.32 3.51
CA GLU A 87 4.94 13.03 2.83
C GLU A 87 5.75 11.96 3.58
N ASP A 88 5.39 10.69 3.39
CA ASP A 88 6.02 9.56 4.05
C ASP A 88 7.27 9.13 3.27
N CYS A 89 8.43 9.70 3.64
CA CYS A 89 9.66 9.59 2.87
C CYS A 89 10.42 8.28 3.18
N PRO A 90 10.66 7.40 2.19
CA PRO A 90 11.37 6.14 2.39
C PRO A 90 12.82 6.34 2.81
N HIS A 91 13.45 7.41 2.35
CA HIS A 91 14.80 7.80 2.79
C HIS A 91 14.84 8.09 4.28
N GLN A 92 14.00 9.02 4.76
CA GLN A 92 13.99 9.37 6.17
C GLN A 92 13.66 8.14 7.04
N ALA A 93 12.72 7.30 6.62
CA ALA A 93 12.36 6.08 7.33
C ALA A 93 13.57 5.13 7.46
N VAL A 94 14.20 4.74 6.35
CA VAL A 94 15.34 3.81 6.33
C VAL A 94 16.53 4.33 7.13
N PHE A 95 16.87 5.61 7.01
CA PHE A 95 18.00 6.19 7.76
C PHE A 95 17.71 6.37 9.25
N THR A 96 16.44 6.44 9.65
CA THR A 96 16.04 6.54 11.07
C THR A 96 15.90 5.17 11.72
N THR A 97 15.29 4.20 11.03
CA THR A 97 14.96 2.89 11.61
C THR A 97 15.98 1.81 11.27
N GLY A 98 16.65 1.90 10.12
CA GLY A 98 17.49 0.84 9.56
C GLY A 98 16.70 -0.34 8.99
N GLU A 99 15.38 -0.29 8.98
CA GLU A 99 14.49 -1.34 8.48
C GLU A 99 13.98 -1.02 7.07
N ALA A 100 13.49 -2.03 6.36
CA ALA A 100 12.84 -1.82 5.05
C ALA A 100 11.53 -1.03 5.22
N HIS A 101 11.25 -0.14 4.26
CA HIS A 101 10.07 0.72 4.28
C HIS A 101 9.33 0.66 2.95
N ASP A 102 8.01 0.55 2.98
CA ASP A 102 7.19 0.42 1.77
C ASP A 102 6.05 1.46 1.75
N VAL A 103 6.00 2.28 0.69
CA VAL A 103 5.15 3.48 0.64
C VAL A 103 4.76 3.86 -0.80
N ARG A 104 3.54 4.37 -1.07
CA ARG A 104 3.28 5.09 -2.34
C ARG A 104 3.89 6.46 -2.31
N HIS A 105 4.50 6.77 -3.44
CA HIS A 105 4.89 8.11 -3.84
C HIS A 105 4.19 8.52 -5.14
N ILE A 106 4.34 9.81 -5.45
CA ILE A 106 4.12 10.33 -6.80
C ILE A 106 5.50 10.65 -7.36
N HIS A 107 5.92 9.93 -8.39
CA HIS A 107 7.12 10.24 -9.16
C HIS A 107 6.70 10.83 -10.51
N TYR A 108 7.53 11.69 -11.09
CA TYR A 108 7.29 12.22 -12.43
C TYR A 108 8.00 11.39 -13.48
N ASP A 109 7.29 11.05 -14.57
CA ASP A 109 7.90 10.41 -15.73
C ASP A 109 8.73 11.40 -16.57
N HIS A 110 9.37 10.91 -17.63
CA HIS A 110 10.16 11.73 -18.55
C HIS A 110 9.36 12.80 -19.33
N GLN A 111 8.03 12.67 -19.36
CA GLN A 111 7.10 13.64 -19.97
C GLN A 111 6.52 14.60 -18.93
N ASN A 112 7.01 14.55 -17.69
CA ASN A 112 6.53 15.34 -16.55
C ASN A 112 5.07 15.03 -16.16
N HIS A 113 4.60 13.80 -16.40
CA HIS A 113 3.35 13.29 -15.87
C HIS A 113 3.56 12.68 -14.50
N ALA A 114 2.64 12.97 -13.57
CA ALA A 114 2.63 12.39 -12.24
C ALA A 114 2.20 10.90 -12.33
N GLU A 115 3.11 10.00 -11.97
CA GLU A 115 2.87 8.56 -11.84
C GLU A 115 2.78 8.16 -10.37
N HIS A 116 1.75 7.38 -10.05
CA HIS A 116 1.69 6.71 -8.75
C HIS A 116 2.62 5.50 -8.76
N VAL A 117 3.56 5.47 -7.84
CA VAL A 117 4.53 4.40 -7.72
C VAL A 117 4.55 3.88 -6.29
N ARG A 118 4.84 2.60 -6.13
CA ARG A 118 5.14 2.00 -4.84
C ARG A 118 6.65 1.91 -4.68
N ILE A 119 7.17 2.49 -3.62
CA ILE A 119 8.58 2.54 -3.30
C ILE A 119 8.87 1.53 -2.20
N ARG A 120 9.82 0.63 -2.48
CA ARG A 120 10.40 -0.27 -1.48
C ARG A 120 11.82 0.17 -1.18
N GLY A 121 11.97 0.85 -0.05
CA GLY A 121 13.25 1.25 0.49
C GLY A 121 13.90 0.14 1.30
N HIS A 122 15.16 -0.17 0.99
CA HIS A 122 15.96 -1.14 1.73
C HIS A 122 17.25 -0.49 2.24
N ALA A 123 17.60 -0.76 3.50
CA ALA A 123 18.90 -0.37 4.04
C ALA A 123 20.01 -1.23 3.41
N ILE A 124 20.97 -0.58 2.75
CA ILE A 124 22.18 -1.19 2.21
C ILE A 124 23.37 -0.61 2.97
N LYS A 125 24.32 -1.44 3.36
CA LYS A 125 25.54 -1.00 4.05
C LYS A 125 26.77 -1.31 3.23
N ASP A 126 27.73 -0.39 3.20
CA ASP A 126 29.07 -0.67 2.67
C ASP A 126 29.95 -1.40 3.72
N GLN A 127 31.21 -1.64 3.35
CA GLN A 127 32.19 -2.30 4.23
C GLN A 127 32.60 -1.43 5.43
N GLU A 128 32.41 -0.11 5.34
CA GLU A 128 32.73 0.86 6.41
C GLU A 128 31.55 1.03 7.37
N GLY A 129 30.38 0.49 7.03
CA GLY A 129 29.15 0.56 7.81
C GLY A 129 28.28 1.77 7.46
N ASN A 130 28.62 2.53 6.41
CA ASN A 130 27.79 3.62 5.93
C ASN A 130 26.50 3.07 5.33
N THR A 131 25.37 3.69 5.67
CA THR A 131 24.05 3.27 5.19
C THR A 131 23.70 4.01 3.89
N TYR A 132 23.06 3.29 2.98
CA TYR A 132 22.48 3.77 1.74
C TYR A 132 21.04 3.26 1.65
N LEU A 133 20.18 4.03 1.00
CA LEU A 133 18.85 3.59 0.62
C LEU A 133 18.92 2.93 -0.76
N GLY A 134 18.62 1.64 -0.85
CA GLY A 134 18.23 0.99 -2.09
C GLY A 134 16.74 1.22 -2.34
N GLU A 135 16.41 2.13 -3.25
CA GLU A 135 15.04 2.50 -3.59
C GLU A 135 14.59 1.72 -4.84
N GLU A 136 13.78 0.68 -4.64
CA GLU A 136 13.10 -0.02 -5.72
C GLU A 136 11.76 0.66 -6.02
N ILE A 137 11.52 1.00 -7.28
CA ILE A 137 10.33 1.73 -7.74
C ILE A 137 9.46 0.77 -8.56
N ILE A 138 8.29 0.46 -8.03
CA ILE A 138 7.30 -0.37 -8.69
C ILE A 138 6.23 0.56 -9.25
N ARG A 139 6.14 0.66 -10.58
CA ARG A 139 5.07 1.42 -11.22
C ARG A 139 3.74 0.74 -10.93
N LEU A 140 2.82 1.49 -10.35
CA LEU A 140 1.45 1.03 -10.23
C LEU A 140 0.77 1.38 -11.55
N PRO A 141 0.02 0.46 -12.18
CA PRO A 141 -0.75 0.79 -13.38
C PRO A 141 -1.57 2.04 -13.10
N HIS A 142 -1.63 2.94 -14.10
CA HIS A 142 -2.50 4.11 -14.09
C HIS A 142 -3.94 3.60 -13.97
N GLN A 143 -4.43 3.39 -12.74
CA GLN A 143 -5.78 2.94 -12.49
C GLN A 143 -6.73 4.12 -12.72
N GLU A 144 -7.02 4.38 -13.99
CA GLU A 144 -8.35 4.84 -14.40
C GLU A 144 -9.41 3.72 -14.23
N GLU A 145 -8.99 2.52 -13.81
CA GLU A 145 -9.87 1.57 -13.16
C GLU A 145 -10.17 2.09 -11.75
N ASP A 146 -11.10 3.04 -11.72
CA ASP A 146 -11.81 3.36 -10.52
C ASP A 146 -12.24 2.07 -9.81
N ILE A 147 -11.80 1.91 -8.57
CA ILE A 147 -12.23 0.79 -7.75
C ILE A 147 -13.72 1.00 -7.47
N THR A 148 -14.54 0.21 -8.15
CA THR A 148 -15.99 0.34 -8.11
C THR A 148 -16.61 -0.55 -7.05
N CYS A 149 -17.63 -0.02 -6.36
CA CYS A 149 -18.69 -0.81 -5.73
C CYS A 149 -20.00 -0.33 -6.33
N GLY A 150 -20.58 -1.12 -7.25
CA GLY A 150 -21.65 -0.63 -8.11
C GLY A 150 -21.18 0.56 -8.97
N ASP A 151 -21.90 1.69 -8.91
CA ASP A 151 -21.56 2.93 -9.62
C ASP A 151 -20.60 3.85 -8.84
N MET A 152 -20.25 3.51 -7.60
CA MET A 152 -19.43 4.36 -6.72
C MET A 152 -17.96 4.01 -6.83
N ARG A 153 -17.10 5.04 -6.78
CA ARG A 153 -15.66 4.97 -7.08
C ARG A 153 -14.86 5.66 -5.98
N MET A 154 -13.74 5.06 -5.54
CA MET A 154 -12.83 5.72 -4.59
C MET A 154 -12.05 6.84 -5.29
N VAL A 155 -12.41 8.10 -5.03
CA VAL A 155 -11.77 9.26 -5.67
C VAL A 155 -11.15 10.19 -4.63
N GLY A 156 -9.85 10.42 -4.75
CA GLY A 156 -9.11 11.32 -3.87
C GLY A 156 -7.65 11.47 -4.28
N ARG A 157 -7.01 12.58 -3.88
CA ARG A 157 -5.60 12.88 -4.18
C ARG A 157 -4.82 13.43 -2.98
N SER A 158 -5.44 13.52 -1.80
CA SER A 158 -4.75 14.02 -0.61
C SER A 158 -3.70 13.01 -0.13
N PRO A 159 -2.59 13.45 0.51
CA PRO A 159 -1.58 12.54 1.04
C PRO A 159 -2.17 11.46 1.97
N ALA A 160 -3.12 11.83 2.83
CA ALA A 160 -3.82 10.90 3.72
C ALA A 160 -4.63 9.83 2.95
N PHE A 161 -5.33 10.24 1.89
CA PHE A 161 -6.06 9.30 1.04
C PHE A 161 -5.12 8.35 0.30
N MET A 162 -4.02 8.86 -0.24
CA MET A 162 -3.02 8.04 -0.91
C MET A 162 -2.38 7.02 0.05
N LYS A 163 -2.13 7.42 1.30
CA LYS A 163 -1.64 6.53 2.35
C LYS A 163 -2.66 5.45 2.73
N CYS A 164 -3.94 5.80 2.83
CA CYS A 164 -5.03 4.84 3.04
C CYS A 164 -5.08 3.80 1.90
N LEU A 165 -5.04 4.26 0.65
CA LEU A 165 -4.99 3.38 -0.53
C LEU A 165 -3.79 2.41 -0.51
N ASN A 166 -2.62 2.84 -0.03
CA ASN A 166 -1.48 1.94 0.16
C ASN A 166 -1.77 0.84 1.15
N HIS A 167 -2.32 1.19 2.31
CA HIS A 167 -2.63 0.22 3.35
C HIS A 167 -3.66 -0.79 2.85
N ILE A 168 -4.65 -0.32 2.09
CA ILE A 168 -5.63 -1.18 1.40
C ILE A 168 -4.92 -2.13 0.43
N GLU A 169 -4.08 -1.64 -0.48
CA GLU A 169 -3.37 -2.49 -1.43
C GLU A 169 -2.46 -3.52 -0.72
N MET A 170 -1.75 -3.10 0.32
CA MET A 170 -0.89 -3.96 1.13
C MET A 170 -1.67 -5.07 1.81
N ALA A 171 -2.75 -4.70 2.49
CA ALA A 171 -3.55 -5.63 3.26
C ALA A 171 -4.31 -6.59 2.33
N GLY A 172 -4.80 -6.10 1.18
CA GLY A 172 -5.50 -6.90 0.18
C GLY A 172 -4.66 -8.06 -0.36
N ARG A 173 -3.33 -7.88 -0.49
CA ARG A 173 -2.40 -8.94 -0.92
C ARG A 173 -2.17 -10.05 0.11
N THR A 174 -2.78 -9.98 1.28
CA THR A 174 -2.64 -10.95 2.37
C THR A 174 -3.93 -11.73 2.63
N ASP A 175 -3.81 -12.84 3.36
CA ASP A 175 -4.96 -13.59 3.89
C ASP A 175 -5.33 -13.18 5.33
N ALA A 176 -4.81 -12.05 5.81
CA ALA A 176 -5.12 -11.57 7.15
C ALA A 176 -6.54 -11.00 7.23
N SER A 177 -7.20 -11.18 8.37
CA SER A 177 -8.42 -10.45 8.70
C SER A 177 -8.10 -8.96 8.91
N ILE A 178 -8.87 -8.08 8.25
CA ILE A 178 -8.60 -6.63 8.19
C ILE A 178 -9.67 -5.88 8.98
N LEU A 179 -9.26 -4.93 9.81
CA LEU A 179 -10.16 -4.02 10.51
C LEU A 179 -10.17 -2.66 9.78
N LEU A 180 -11.32 -2.29 9.22
CA LEU A 180 -11.56 -0.96 8.65
C LEU A 180 -12.14 -0.05 9.73
N TYR A 181 -11.36 0.96 10.10
CA TYR A 181 -11.73 1.95 11.10
C TYR A 181 -12.05 3.30 10.44
N GLY A 182 -13.06 4.00 10.97
CA GLY A 182 -13.40 5.36 10.54
C GLY A 182 -14.84 5.73 10.93
N GLU A 183 -15.24 6.96 10.63
CA GLU A 183 -16.60 7.47 10.91
C GLU A 183 -17.66 6.87 9.97
N SER A 184 -18.94 6.91 10.37
CA SER A 184 -20.03 6.47 9.49
C SER A 184 -20.06 7.32 8.21
N GLY A 185 -20.30 6.68 7.05
CA GLY A 185 -20.41 7.37 5.76
C GLY A 185 -19.09 7.75 5.07
N VAL A 186 -17.91 7.39 5.59
CA VAL A 186 -16.61 7.68 4.94
C VAL A 186 -16.25 6.76 3.76
N GLY A 187 -17.15 5.87 3.36
CA GLY A 187 -16.92 4.94 2.24
C GLY A 187 -16.15 3.66 2.62
N LYS A 188 -16.36 3.12 3.82
CA LYS A 188 -15.73 1.85 4.24
C LYS A 188 -16.11 0.66 3.35
N GLU A 189 -17.32 0.64 2.81
CA GLU A 189 -17.73 -0.36 1.82
C GLU A 189 -16.87 -0.32 0.55
N LEU A 190 -16.48 0.88 0.09
CA LEU A 190 -15.59 1.05 -1.05
C LEU A 190 -14.18 0.56 -0.73
N ALA A 191 -13.69 0.84 0.48
CA ALA A 191 -12.41 0.32 0.94
C ALA A 191 -12.43 -1.22 1.05
N ALA A 192 -13.54 -1.82 1.49
CA ALA A 192 -13.71 -3.27 1.55
C ALA A 192 -13.75 -3.92 0.16
N SER A 193 -14.46 -3.30 -0.80
CA SER A 193 -14.44 -3.73 -2.20
C SER A 193 -13.03 -3.65 -2.79
N ALA A 194 -12.30 -2.57 -2.50
CA ALA A 194 -10.90 -2.42 -2.92
C ALA A 194 -9.99 -3.50 -2.35
N LEU A 195 -10.13 -3.80 -1.06
CA LEU A 195 -9.40 -4.89 -0.42
C LEU A 195 -9.63 -6.23 -1.13
N HIS A 196 -10.89 -6.52 -1.47
CA HIS A 196 -11.24 -7.72 -2.21
C HIS A 196 -10.60 -7.73 -3.62
N GLN A 197 -10.69 -6.63 -4.36
CA GLN A 197 -10.13 -6.52 -5.71
C GLN A 197 -8.60 -6.64 -5.75
N PHE A 198 -7.89 -6.15 -4.73
CA PHE A 198 -6.43 -6.29 -4.65
C PHE A 198 -5.95 -7.66 -4.15
N SER A 199 -6.88 -8.52 -3.73
CA SER A 199 -6.55 -9.83 -3.19
C SER A 199 -6.47 -10.90 -4.27
N ALA A 200 -5.81 -12.02 -3.93
CA ALA A 200 -5.73 -13.20 -4.80
C ALA A 200 -7.11 -13.85 -5.09
N ARG A 201 -8.17 -13.41 -4.42
CA ARG A 201 -9.55 -13.91 -4.52
C ARG A 201 -10.51 -12.89 -5.15
N ALA A 202 -10.00 -11.90 -5.88
CA ALA A 202 -10.82 -10.90 -6.56
C ALA A 202 -11.86 -11.48 -7.54
N SER A 203 -11.67 -12.73 -7.98
CA SER A 203 -12.61 -13.47 -8.84
C SER A 203 -13.67 -14.28 -8.07
N GLU A 204 -13.56 -14.34 -6.74
CA GLU A 204 -14.46 -15.09 -5.86
C GLU A 204 -15.58 -14.21 -5.30
N ALA A 205 -16.47 -14.77 -4.50
CA ALA A 205 -17.59 -14.02 -3.94
C ALA A 205 -17.14 -12.89 -2.99
N PHE A 206 -17.69 -11.69 -3.18
CA PHE A 206 -17.66 -10.60 -2.20
C PHE A 206 -19.05 -10.42 -1.62
N ILE A 207 -19.22 -10.77 -0.34
CA ILE A 207 -20.50 -10.69 0.36
C ILE A 207 -20.40 -9.63 1.45
N THR A 208 -21.33 -8.68 1.43
CA THR A 208 -21.46 -7.63 2.45
C THR A 208 -22.62 -7.95 3.39
N VAL A 209 -22.43 -7.64 4.66
CA VAL A 209 -23.45 -7.82 5.70
C VAL A 209 -23.48 -6.59 6.58
N ASP A 210 -24.60 -5.88 6.56
CA ASP A 210 -24.90 -4.84 7.53
C ASP A 210 -25.41 -5.48 8.83
N CYS A 211 -24.58 -5.46 9.87
CA CYS A 211 -24.90 -6.07 11.16
C CYS A 211 -26.00 -5.31 11.92
N THR A 212 -26.29 -4.06 11.58
CA THR A 212 -27.39 -3.29 12.19
C THR A 212 -28.75 -3.68 11.65
N SER A 213 -28.80 -4.16 10.40
CA SER A 213 -30.03 -4.53 9.71
C SER A 213 -30.56 -5.93 10.10
N LEU A 214 -29.73 -6.76 10.74
CA LEU A 214 -30.04 -8.15 11.05
C LEU A 214 -30.63 -8.29 12.46
N PRO A 215 -31.89 -8.77 12.60
CA PRO A 215 -32.45 -9.08 13.90
C PRO A 215 -31.64 -10.17 14.62
N GLU A 216 -31.51 -10.06 15.95
CA GLU A 216 -30.72 -10.99 16.75
C GLU A 216 -31.18 -12.46 16.56
N THR A 217 -32.48 -12.67 16.42
CA THR A 217 -33.06 -13.99 16.22
C THR A 217 -32.76 -14.61 14.86
N LEU A 218 -32.36 -13.80 13.86
CA LEU A 218 -32.10 -14.23 12.50
C LEU A 218 -30.62 -14.27 12.15
N PHE A 219 -29.76 -13.52 12.86
CA PHE A 219 -28.34 -13.44 12.56
C PHE A 219 -27.68 -14.81 12.36
N GLU A 220 -27.90 -15.75 13.27
CA GLU A 220 -27.28 -17.07 13.19
C GLU A 220 -27.78 -17.87 11.98
N SER A 221 -29.06 -17.75 11.65
CA SER A 221 -29.66 -18.38 10.47
C SER A 221 -29.18 -17.75 9.17
N GLU A 222 -28.96 -16.43 9.15
CA GLU A 222 -28.45 -15.73 7.97
C GLU A 222 -26.96 -15.99 7.77
N ILE A 223 -26.14 -15.87 8.81
CA ILE A 223 -24.68 -16.01 8.72
C ILE A 223 -24.27 -17.47 8.55
N LEU A 224 -24.81 -18.39 9.35
CA LEU A 224 -24.39 -19.80 9.38
C LEU A 224 -25.33 -20.72 8.60
N GLY A 225 -26.55 -20.28 8.30
CA GLY A 225 -27.56 -21.12 7.66
C GLY A 225 -28.28 -22.04 8.64
N HIS A 226 -29.26 -22.77 8.13
CA HIS A 226 -30.05 -23.71 8.91
C HIS A 226 -30.41 -24.97 8.11
N GLU A 227 -30.55 -26.08 8.83
CA GLU A 227 -31.15 -27.30 8.31
C GLU A 227 -32.67 -27.27 8.42
N ARG A 228 -33.33 -28.14 7.64
CA ARG A 228 -34.79 -28.28 7.70
C ARG A 228 -35.21 -28.69 9.11
N GLY A 229 -36.16 -27.93 9.70
CA GLY A 229 -36.67 -28.20 11.04
C GLY A 229 -35.81 -27.65 12.19
N ALA A 230 -34.85 -26.77 11.90
CA ALA A 230 -34.01 -26.14 12.92
C ALA A 230 -34.79 -25.29 13.94
N PHE A 231 -35.94 -24.73 13.54
CA PHE A 231 -36.85 -23.96 14.39
C PHE A 231 -38.30 -24.05 13.88
N THR A 232 -39.26 -23.64 14.71
CA THR A 232 -40.68 -23.67 14.38
C THR A 232 -40.97 -22.83 13.14
N GLY A 233 -41.53 -23.44 12.09
CA GLY A 233 -41.82 -22.78 10.80
C GLY A 233 -40.72 -22.91 9.74
N CYS A 234 -39.59 -23.54 10.06
CA CYS A 234 -38.53 -23.83 9.10
C CYS A 234 -38.91 -25.00 8.16
N LEU A 235 -39.32 -24.70 6.93
CA LEU A 235 -39.77 -25.70 5.94
C LEU A 235 -38.63 -26.26 5.07
N GLY A 236 -37.47 -25.61 5.02
CA GLY A 236 -36.37 -25.95 4.12
C GLY A 236 -35.00 -25.73 4.75
N ARG A 237 -33.95 -26.13 4.02
CA ARG A 237 -32.56 -25.82 4.35
C ARG A 237 -32.16 -24.50 3.70
N LYS A 238 -31.33 -23.71 4.38
CA LYS A 238 -30.72 -22.49 3.85
C LYS A 238 -29.19 -22.51 4.09
N ARG A 239 -28.42 -22.19 3.05
CA ARG A 239 -26.98 -21.93 3.19
C ARG A 239 -26.77 -20.55 3.80
N GLY A 240 -25.82 -20.44 4.73
CA GLY A 240 -25.50 -19.17 5.36
C GLY A 240 -24.60 -18.29 4.49
N LEU A 241 -24.55 -17.00 4.79
CA LEU A 241 -23.68 -16.03 4.12
C LEU A 241 -22.19 -16.41 4.24
N TYR A 242 -21.80 -17.04 5.35
CA TYR A 242 -20.45 -17.54 5.54
C TYR A 242 -20.09 -18.64 4.54
N GLU A 243 -21.02 -19.58 4.33
CA GLU A 243 -20.88 -20.65 3.34
C GLU A 243 -20.89 -20.11 1.91
N MET A 244 -21.72 -19.10 1.64
CA MET A 244 -21.81 -18.45 0.34
C MET A 244 -20.54 -17.66 0.00
N ALA A 245 -19.81 -17.19 1.01
CA ALA A 245 -18.54 -16.47 0.86
C ALA A 245 -17.32 -17.41 0.81
N ASP A 246 -17.49 -18.73 0.73
CA ASP A 246 -16.36 -19.66 0.71
C ASP A 246 -15.34 -19.30 -0.39
N ARG A 247 -14.06 -19.27 -0.01
CA ARG A 247 -12.91 -18.82 -0.82
C ARG A 247 -12.89 -17.33 -1.19
N GLY A 248 -13.98 -16.62 -0.90
CA GLY A 248 -14.13 -15.20 -1.13
C GLY A 248 -13.87 -14.35 0.11
N THR A 249 -14.62 -13.26 0.20
CA THR A 249 -14.53 -12.24 1.25
C THR A 249 -15.90 -11.99 1.84
N LEU A 250 -15.99 -11.99 3.17
CA LEU A 250 -17.17 -11.57 3.91
C LEU A 250 -16.87 -10.25 4.64
N PHE A 251 -17.54 -9.19 4.23
CA PHE A 251 -17.45 -7.88 4.85
C PHE A 251 -18.58 -7.71 5.87
N LEU A 252 -18.22 -7.45 7.12
CA LEU A 252 -19.15 -7.25 8.23
C LEU A 252 -19.14 -5.77 8.59
N ASP A 253 -20.11 -5.03 8.06
CA ASP A 253 -20.29 -3.63 8.40
C ASP A 253 -20.96 -3.49 9.77
N GLU A 254 -20.54 -2.47 10.51
CA GLU A 254 -21.02 -2.18 11.87
C GLU A 254 -21.00 -3.38 12.83
N VAL A 255 -19.96 -4.23 12.76
CA VAL A 255 -19.83 -5.44 13.60
C VAL A 255 -19.78 -5.14 15.10
N GLY A 256 -19.50 -3.88 15.47
CA GLY A 256 -19.52 -3.39 16.85
C GLY A 256 -20.92 -3.42 17.46
N GLU A 257 -21.96 -3.35 16.64
CA GLU A 257 -23.36 -3.38 17.06
C GLU A 257 -23.88 -4.80 17.31
N LEU A 258 -23.07 -5.84 17.06
CA LEU A 258 -23.47 -7.21 17.34
C LEU A 258 -23.58 -7.49 18.85
N PRO A 259 -24.64 -8.18 19.31
CA PRO A 259 -24.72 -8.69 20.67
C PRO A 259 -23.51 -9.57 21.05
N LEU A 260 -23.06 -9.51 22.30
CA LEU A 260 -21.90 -10.27 22.80
C LEU A 260 -21.98 -11.78 22.55
N SER A 261 -23.19 -12.34 22.65
CA SER A 261 -23.48 -13.76 22.37
C SER A 261 -23.11 -14.14 20.93
N MET A 262 -23.32 -13.23 19.98
CA MET A 262 -22.98 -13.42 18.56
C MET A 262 -21.52 -13.20 18.28
N GLN A 263 -20.91 -12.20 18.92
CA GLN A 263 -19.47 -11.93 18.78
C GLN A 263 -18.65 -13.17 19.14
N ALA A 264 -19.02 -13.89 20.21
CA ALA A 264 -18.36 -15.13 20.60
C ALA A 264 -18.47 -16.23 19.53
N LYS A 265 -19.64 -16.38 18.90
CA LYS A 265 -19.85 -17.36 17.82
C LYS A 265 -19.08 -16.97 16.57
N LEU A 266 -19.15 -15.69 16.17
CA LEU A 266 -18.39 -15.16 15.05
C LEU A 266 -16.91 -15.42 15.25
N LEU A 267 -16.35 -15.08 16.43
CA LEU A 267 -14.93 -15.28 16.77
C LEU A 267 -14.52 -16.74 16.57
N ARG A 268 -15.32 -17.70 17.03
CA ARG A 268 -15.03 -19.13 16.84
C ARG A 268 -14.95 -19.51 15.35
N VAL A 269 -15.82 -18.94 14.53
CA VAL A 269 -15.78 -19.14 13.08
C VAL A 269 -14.54 -18.46 12.48
N LEU A 270 -14.18 -17.25 12.94
CA LEU A 270 -12.96 -16.54 12.51
C LEU A 270 -11.69 -17.36 12.80
N GLU A 271 -11.60 -17.93 14.01
CA GLU A 271 -10.42 -18.63 14.50
C GLU A 271 -10.25 -20.01 13.87
N THR A 272 -11.34 -20.74 13.69
CA THR A 272 -11.29 -22.14 13.25
C THR A 272 -11.55 -22.32 11.76
N GLY A 273 -12.20 -21.36 11.11
CA GLY A 273 -12.74 -21.52 9.75
C GLY A 273 -13.88 -22.54 9.66
N THR A 274 -14.37 -23.03 10.80
CA THR A 274 -15.40 -24.07 10.87
C THR A 274 -16.68 -23.57 11.53
N PHE A 275 -17.80 -24.11 11.08
CA PHE A 275 -19.12 -23.76 11.60
C PHE A 275 -20.10 -24.92 11.44
N ARG A 276 -21.28 -24.77 12.05
CA ARG A 276 -22.40 -25.69 11.88
C ARG A 276 -23.65 -24.88 11.54
N ARG A 277 -24.47 -25.41 10.65
CA ARG A 277 -25.81 -24.84 10.43
C ARG A 277 -26.67 -25.06 11.66
N LEU A 278 -27.61 -24.15 11.91
CA LEU A 278 -28.63 -24.33 12.95
C LEU A 278 -29.38 -25.64 12.75
N GLY A 279 -29.55 -26.41 13.82
CA GLY A 279 -30.21 -27.72 13.79
C GLY A 279 -29.42 -28.83 13.08
N GLY A 280 -28.22 -28.54 12.57
CA GLY A 280 -27.34 -29.50 11.92
C GLY A 280 -26.25 -30.04 12.87
N SER A 281 -25.83 -31.28 12.65
CA SER A 281 -24.68 -31.89 13.34
C SER A 281 -23.42 -31.93 12.48
N GLU A 282 -23.53 -31.64 11.18
CA GLU A 282 -22.42 -31.61 10.23
C GLU A 282 -21.56 -30.37 10.47
N GLU A 283 -20.26 -30.58 10.60
CA GLU A 283 -19.26 -29.52 10.69
C GLU A 283 -18.77 -29.16 9.29
N LEU A 284 -18.95 -27.90 8.93
CA LEU A 284 -18.58 -27.33 7.65
C LEU A 284 -17.32 -26.47 7.81
N CYS A 285 -16.53 -26.37 6.75
CA CYS A 285 -15.33 -25.54 6.71
C CYS A 285 -15.42 -24.60 5.51
N SER A 286 -15.19 -23.31 5.74
CA SER A 286 -15.10 -22.30 4.68
C SER A 286 -13.90 -21.41 4.92
N LYS A 287 -13.17 -21.08 3.86
CA LYS A 287 -12.01 -20.18 3.94
C LYS A 287 -12.43 -18.79 3.55
N VAL A 288 -12.76 -17.97 4.53
CA VAL A 288 -13.23 -16.60 4.34
C VAL A 288 -12.28 -15.66 5.06
N VAL A 289 -11.90 -14.56 4.40
CA VAL A 289 -11.17 -13.48 5.06
C VAL A 289 -12.11 -12.32 5.32
N TYR A 290 -11.97 -11.77 6.51
CA TYR A 290 -12.94 -10.86 7.10
C TYR A 290 -12.48 -9.42 7.01
N GLY A 291 -13.39 -8.55 6.59
CA GLY A 291 -13.32 -7.13 6.90
C GLY A 291 -14.16 -6.86 8.14
N ARG A 292 -13.55 -6.51 9.27
CA ARG A 292 -14.22 -6.06 10.49
C ARG A 292 -14.39 -4.53 10.40
N VAL A 293 -15.53 -3.97 10.81
CA VAL A 293 -15.74 -2.52 10.96
C VAL A 293 -16.01 -2.16 12.41
N THR A 294 -15.30 -1.20 12.98
CA THR A 294 -15.68 -0.59 14.27
C THR A 294 -15.86 0.91 14.09
N THR A 295 -16.99 1.44 14.54
CA THR A 295 -17.27 2.87 14.66
C THR A 295 -16.68 3.40 15.97
N GLY A 296 -15.95 4.51 15.87
CA GLY A 296 -15.36 5.21 17.01
C GLY A 296 -14.79 6.56 16.59
N LEU A 297 -14.93 7.57 17.44
CA LEU A 297 -14.39 8.91 17.23
C LEU A 297 -12.87 8.88 17.45
N ASN A 298 -12.10 8.94 16.36
CA ASN A 298 -10.99 9.89 16.16
C ASN A 298 -10.16 9.54 14.92
N GLU A 299 -9.94 10.60 14.13
CA GLU A 299 -8.95 10.82 13.07
C GLU A 299 -8.89 9.84 11.87
N VAL A 300 -9.14 10.42 10.68
CA VAL A 300 -8.57 10.17 9.34
C VAL A 300 -9.49 9.56 8.26
N ALA A 301 -9.35 10.18 7.07
CA ALA A 301 -9.75 9.81 5.70
C ALA A 301 -11.15 10.26 5.24
N TYR A 302 -11.25 11.52 4.83
CA TYR A 302 -12.32 11.99 3.94
C TYR A 302 -12.18 11.34 2.56
N CYS A 303 -13.09 10.41 2.22
CA CYS A 303 -13.36 10.04 0.85
C CYS A 303 -14.37 11.05 0.27
N CYS A 304 -13.94 11.89 -0.68
CA CYS A 304 -14.82 12.91 -1.26
C CYS A 304 -15.92 12.26 -2.11
N TYR A 305 -17.13 12.29 -1.59
CA TYR A 305 -18.35 11.89 -2.29
C TYR A 305 -18.74 12.97 -3.32
N LYS A 306 -19.03 12.59 -4.57
CA LYS A 306 -19.70 13.49 -5.52
C LYS A 306 -21.21 13.27 -5.44
N GLY A 307 -21.87 14.18 -4.74
CA GLY A 307 -23.32 14.32 -4.74
C GLY A 307 -23.75 15.31 -3.65
N PHE A 308 -23.99 16.56 -4.04
CA PHE A 308 -24.38 17.76 -3.27
C PHE A 308 -23.29 18.82 -2.99
N PRO A 309 -23.65 20.13 -3.03
CA PRO A 309 -22.71 21.21 -3.24
C PRO A 309 -21.90 21.50 -1.97
N THR A 310 -20.60 21.62 -2.17
CA THR A 310 -19.61 22.12 -1.23
C THR A 310 -20.07 23.41 -0.54
N GLN A 311 -20.20 23.39 0.79
CA GLN A 311 -20.05 24.61 1.59
C GLN A 311 -18.85 24.45 2.54
N ARG A 312 -17.78 25.11 2.09
CA ARG A 312 -16.64 25.75 2.78
C ARG A 312 -16.14 25.19 4.10
N ALA A 313 -14.87 24.80 4.04
CA ALA A 313 -13.91 24.82 5.13
C ALA A 313 -13.76 26.22 5.74
N THR A 314 -13.65 26.23 7.06
CA THR A 314 -12.81 27.16 7.86
C THR A 314 -12.07 26.33 8.86
#